data_AF-A0A067PJ11-F1
#
_entry.id   AF-A0A067PJ11-F1
#
_cell.length_a   1.000
_cell.length_b   1.000
_cell.length_c   1.000
_cell.angle_alpha   90.00
_cell.angle_beta   90.00
_cell.angle_gamma   90.00
#
_symmetry.space_group_name_H-M   'P 1'
#
loop_
_entity.id
_entity.type
_entity.pdbx_description
1 polymer ?
#
loop_
_entity_poly.entity_id
_entity_poly.type
_entity_poly.pdbx_seq_one_letter_code
_entity_poly.pdbx_strand_id
1 'polypeptide(L)'
;YWGSHLSQLNHNQMIDFKVNLLDFFIRGGVLYWIEVLSLFGQLRVALESMHFLTNSIGVSNKEVSMWANDVYRFLLAFYQPIAASTPHIYVSGIPFAPIETNLVKTYLRSFSNMYQILQAPHSFWKQELQTLKEHKYTVSCIAISYDGKYIVSGSYDKTIRIWDAVSGAPVLQPLEGHTDWVTSVAFSPDGQRIVSGSVSGSYDKTIRIWDAVAGAPVLQPLEGHTDWVTSVAFSPDGQRIVSGSDNKTVRIWDAVSGAPVLQPLKGHTEEVTSVACSPDG
;
A
#
# COMPACT_ATOMS: atom_id res chain seq x y z
N TYR A 1 15.92 -4.12 -8.22
CA TYR A 1 17.35 -4.16 -8.57
C TYR A 1 17.64 -5.18 -9.68
N TRP A 2 17.27 -6.46 -9.56
CA TRP A 2 17.44 -7.44 -10.65
C TRP A 2 16.37 -7.33 -11.76
N GLY A 3 15.12 -7.00 -11.39
CA GLY A 3 14.03 -6.75 -12.34
C GLY A 3 14.35 -5.67 -13.38
N SER A 4 14.91 -4.55 -12.95
CA SER A 4 15.36 -3.47 -13.84
C SER A 4 16.53 -3.85 -14.76
N HIS A 5 17.28 -4.90 -14.43
CA HIS A 5 18.31 -5.44 -15.33
C HIS A 5 17.73 -6.38 -16.38
N LEU A 6 16.53 -6.93 -16.16
CA LEU A 6 15.85 -7.78 -17.14
C LEU A 6 15.41 -7.02 -18.39
N SER A 7 15.01 -5.76 -18.25
CA SER A 7 14.67 -4.90 -19.38
C SER A 7 15.87 -4.50 -20.24
N GLN A 8 17.10 -4.77 -19.77
CA GLN A 8 18.35 -4.45 -20.44
C GLN A 8 19.01 -5.66 -21.13
N LEU A 9 18.45 -6.87 -20.98
CA LEU A 9 19.00 -8.08 -21.57
C LEU A 9 18.70 -8.17 -23.07
N ASN A 10 19.68 -8.65 -23.83
CA ASN A 10 19.47 -9.00 -25.24
C ASN A 10 18.73 -10.35 -25.40
N HIS A 11 18.32 -10.69 -26.62
CA HIS A 11 17.47 -11.85 -26.88
C HIS A 11 18.06 -13.19 -26.40
N ASN A 12 19.37 -13.40 -26.57
CA ASN A 12 20.03 -14.64 -26.15
C ASN A 12 20.19 -14.71 -24.62
N GLN A 13 20.56 -13.61 -23.98
CA GLN A 13 20.62 -13.52 -22.52
C GLN A 13 19.24 -13.76 -21.88
N MET A 14 18.17 -13.31 -22.54
CA MET A 14 16.80 -13.59 -22.10
C MET A 14 16.43 -15.08 -22.18
N ILE A 15 17.01 -15.85 -23.11
CA ILE A 15 16.76 -17.29 -23.20
C ILE A 15 17.46 -18.03 -22.05
N ASP A 16 18.75 -17.77 -21.83
CA ASP A 16 19.51 -18.40 -20.73
C ASP A 16 18.94 -18.02 -19.37
N PHE A 17 18.56 -16.76 -19.20
CA PHE A 17 17.91 -16.27 -18.00
C PHE A 17 16.60 -17.02 -17.72
N LYS A 18 15.77 -17.29 -18.75
CA LYS A 18 14.52 -18.05 -18.60
C LYS A 18 14.77 -19.46 -18.07
N VAL A 19 15.75 -20.17 -18.64
CA VAL A 19 16.07 -21.56 -18.23
C VAL A 19 16.51 -21.57 -16.77
N ASN A 20 17.41 -20.68 -16.38
CA ASN A 20 17.89 -20.59 -15.00
C ASN A 20 16.76 -20.21 -14.03
N LEU A 21 15.84 -19.33 -14.45
CA LEU A 21 14.72 -18.91 -13.61
C LEU A 21 13.67 -20.03 -13.43
N LEU A 22 13.36 -20.79 -14.49
CA LEU A 22 12.50 -21.97 -14.37
C LEU A 22 13.16 -23.06 -13.52
N ASP A 23 14.46 -23.27 -13.66
CA ASP A 23 15.21 -24.20 -12.81
C ASP A 23 15.13 -23.77 -11.33
N PHE A 24 15.29 -22.48 -11.05
CA PHE A 24 15.09 -21.88 -9.73
C PHE A 24 13.67 -22.14 -9.18
N PHE A 25 12.63 -21.99 -10.02
CA PHE A 25 11.24 -22.25 -9.62
C PHE A 25 10.98 -23.72 -9.29
N ILE A 26 11.57 -24.64 -10.04
CA ILE A 26 11.25 -26.07 -9.98
C ILE A 26 12.12 -26.83 -8.93
N ARG A 27 13.37 -26.41 -8.70
CA ARG A 27 14.34 -27.19 -7.90
C ARG A 27 14.42 -26.84 -6.41
N GLY A 28 13.49 -26.09 -5.83
CA GLY A 28 13.57 -25.69 -4.41
C GLY A 28 14.16 -24.33 -4.15
N GLY A 29 14.62 -23.63 -5.19
CA GLY A 29 15.20 -22.30 -5.05
C GLY A 29 14.21 -21.32 -4.41
N VAL A 30 12.93 -21.42 -4.74
CA VAL A 30 11.88 -20.50 -4.25
C VAL A 30 11.71 -20.56 -2.74
N LEU A 31 11.53 -21.76 -2.17
CA LEU A 31 11.27 -21.89 -0.74
C LEU A 31 12.48 -21.42 0.07
N TYR A 32 13.68 -21.86 -0.31
CA TYR A 32 14.93 -21.40 0.31
C TYR A 32 15.12 -19.88 0.19
N TRP A 33 14.79 -19.31 -0.97
CA TRP A 33 14.86 -17.86 -1.16
C TRP A 33 13.88 -17.10 -0.28
N ILE A 34 12.64 -17.59 -0.14
CA ILE A 34 11.65 -17.02 0.77
C ILE A 34 12.09 -17.19 2.23
N GLU A 35 12.68 -18.32 2.61
CA GLU A 35 13.23 -18.54 3.95
C GLU A 35 14.29 -17.50 4.30
N VAL A 36 15.29 -17.36 3.43
CA VAL A 36 16.38 -16.39 3.61
C VAL A 36 15.81 -14.98 3.75
N LEU A 37 14.92 -14.58 2.84
CA LEU A 37 14.31 -13.24 2.90
C LEU A 37 13.42 -13.04 4.13
N SER A 38 12.68 -14.05 4.57
CA SER A 38 11.91 -14.02 5.82
C SER A 38 12.82 -13.82 7.02
N LEU A 39 13.91 -14.60 7.13
CA LEU A 39 14.89 -14.50 8.23
C LEU A 39 15.59 -13.14 8.29
N PHE A 40 15.81 -12.50 7.15
CA PHE A 40 16.37 -11.15 7.07
C PHE A 40 15.31 -10.03 7.20
N GLY A 41 14.02 -10.35 7.37
CA GLY A 41 12.95 -9.36 7.41
C GLY A 41 12.70 -8.65 6.07
N GLN A 42 13.16 -9.24 4.97
CA GLN A 42 13.12 -8.71 3.60
C GLN A 42 12.08 -9.39 2.71
N LEU A 43 11.03 -9.99 3.31
CA LEU A 43 9.98 -10.70 2.57
C LEU A 43 9.30 -9.82 1.49
N ARG A 44 9.24 -8.50 1.71
CA ARG A 44 8.73 -7.55 0.72
C ARG A 44 9.52 -7.55 -0.59
N VAL A 45 10.84 -7.75 -0.52
CA VAL A 45 11.70 -7.87 -1.72
C VAL A 45 11.24 -9.05 -2.56
N ALA A 46 10.82 -10.16 -1.93
CA ALA A 46 10.31 -11.32 -2.64
C ALA A 46 9.03 -10.98 -3.41
N LEU A 47 8.12 -10.28 -2.74
CA LEU A 47 6.82 -9.89 -3.27
C LEU A 47 6.96 -8.90 -4.43
N GLU A 48 7.76 -7.84 -4.26
CA GLU A 48 8.05 -6.87 -5.32
C GLU A 48 8.72 -7.52 -6.53
N SER A 49 9.64 -8.44 -6.27
CA SER A 49 10.34 -9.19 -7.32
C SER A 49 9.38 -10.06 -8.14
N MET A 50 8.47 -10.78 -7.48
CA MET A 50 7.48 -11.61 -8.17
C MET A 50 6.43 -10.79 -8.87
N HIS A 51 5.99 -9.66 -8.29
CA HIS A 51 5.09 -8.71 -8.95
C HIS A 51 5.69 -8.16 -10.24
N PHE A 52 6.97 -7.76 -10.17
CA PHE A 52 7.72 -7.31 -11.34
C PHE A 52 7.79 -8.38 -12.43
N LEU A 53 8.14 -9.62 -12.07
CA LEU A 53 8.17 -10.73 -13.02
C LEU A 53 6.82 -10.96 -13.69
N THR A 54 5.72 -10.94 -12.94
CA THR A 54 4.37 -11.13 -13.46
C THR A 54 4.02 -10.06 -14.50
N ASN A 55 4.31 -8.79 -14.23
CA ASN A 55 3.90 -7.67 -15.08
C ASN A 55 4.87 -7.39 -16.24
N SER A 56 6.17 -7.55 -16.02
CA SER A 56 7.21 -7.17 -17.00
C SER A 56 7.59 -8.31 -17.93
N ILE A 57 7.63 -9.56 -17.46
CA ILE A 57 7.96 -10.73 -18.30
C ILE A 57 6.70 -11.37 -18.91
N GLY A 58 5.51 -11.07 -18.38
CA GLY A 58 4.22 -11.62 -18.81
C GLY A 58 3.91 -11.53 -20.31
N VAL A 59 4.51 -10.57 -21.02
CA VAL A 59 4.33 -10.41 -22.48
C VAL A 59 5.19 -11.40 -23.30
N SER A 60 6.28 -11.94 -22.73
CA SER A 60 7.28 -12.72 -23.48
C SER A 60 7.43 -14.19 -23.07
N ASN A 61 6.94 -14.59 -21.90
CA ASN A 61 6.97 -15.99 -21.46
C ASN A 61 5.84 -16.32 -20.48
N LYS A 62 4.88 -17.14 -20.95
CA LYS A 62 3.69 -17.54 -20.19
C LYS A 62 4.01 -18.40 -18.98
N GLU A 63 4.98 -19.31 -19.07
CA GLU A 63 5.27 -20.27 -18.00
C GLU A 63 5.95 -19.60 -16.80
N VAL A 64 6.94 -18.74 -17.05
CA VAL A 64 7.59 -17.92 -16.01
C VAL A 64 6.57 -17.00 -15.35
N SER A 65 5.67 -16.38 -16.13
CA SER A 65 4.63 -15.49 -15.59
C SER A 65 3.63 -16.25 -14.71
N MET A 66 3.24 -17.47 -15.10
CA MET A 66 2.38 -18.34 -14.29
C MET A 66 3.04 -18.68 -12.95
N TRP A 67 4.31 -19.09 -12.95
CA TRP A 67 5.08 -19.36 -11.74
C TRP A 67 5.25 -18.11 -10.86
N ALA A 68 5.66 -16.99 -11.44
CA ALA A 68 5.82 -15.74 -10.71
C ALA A 68 4.52 -15.29 -10.06
N ASN A 69 3.40 -15.34 -10.79
CA ASN A 69 2.09 -15.01 -10.25
C ASN A 69 1.66 -15.98 -9.13
N ASP A 70 1.97 -17.27 -9.26
CA ASP A 70 1.67 -18.27 -8.24
C ASP A 70 2.43 -17.99 -6.93
N VAL A 71 3.75 -17.76 -7.02
CA VAL A 71 4.59 -17.36 -5.87
C VAL A 71 4.15 -16.01 -5.30
N TYR A 72 3.80 -15.05 -6.15
CA TYR A 72 3.29 -13.74 -5.72
C TYR A 72 2.01 -13.88 -4.90
N ARG A 73 1.06 -14.71 -5.34
CA ARG A 73 -0.19 -14.97 -4.62
C ARG A 73 0.05 -15.72 -3.30
N PHE A 74 0.98 -16.68 -3.29
CA PHE A 74 1.41 -17.35 -2.07
C PHE A 74 1.98 -16.36 -1.05
N LEU A 75 2.89 -15.49 -1.49
CA LEU A 75 3.49 -14.48 -0.63
C LEU A 75 2.45 -13.49 -0.11
N LEU A 76 1.48 -13.07 -0.91
CA LEU A 76 0.38 -12.20 -0.45
C LEU A 76 -0.49 -12.89 0.61
N ALA A 77 -0.91 -14.13 0.34
CA ALA A 77 -1.82 -14.86 1.24
C ALA A 77 -1.18 -15.18 2.60
N PHE A 78 0.12 -15.48 2.60
CA PHE A 78 0.85 -15.91 3.79
C PHE A 78 1.91 -14.93 4.26
N TYR A 79 1.86 -13.66 3.80
CA TYR A 79 2.86 -12.65 4.13
C TYR A 79 3.04 -12.52 5.65
N GLN A 80 1.92 -12.34 6.36
CA GLN A 80 1.93 -12.10 7.80
C GLN A 80 2.47 -13.28 8.60
N PRO A 81 1.97 -14.53 8.44
CA PRO A 81 2.55 -15.69 9.11
C PRO A 81 4.05 -15.87 8.82
N ILE A 82 4.47 -15.75 7.56
CA ILE A 82 5.88 -15.97 7.16
C ILE A 82 6.78 -14.85 7.68
N ALA A 83 6.30 -13.60 7.71
CA ALA A 83 7.04 -12.48 8.28
C ALA A 83 7.17 -12.61 9.81
N ALA A 84 6.16 -13.18 10.49
CA ALA A 84 6.21 -13.43 11.92
C ALA A 84 7.12 -14.60 12.29
N SER A 85 7.12 -15.68 11.49
CA SER A 85 7.98 -16.85 11.73
C SER A 85 8.17 -17.66 10.44
N THR A 86 9.43 -17.78 9.99
CA THR A 86 9.80 -18.48 8.75
C THR A 86 9.22 -19.91 8.61
N PRO A 87 9.14 -20.75 9.67
CA PRO A 87 8.49 -22.06 9.58
C PRO A 87 7.05 -22.06 9.08
N HIS A 88 6.32 -20.93 9.15
CA HIS A 88 4.99 -20.80 8.57
C HIS A 88 4.95 -21.09 7.07
N ILE A 89 6.06 -21.04 6.35
CA ILE A 89 6.15 -21.54 4.97
C ILE A 89 5.65 -23.00 4.89
N TYR A 90 6.07 -23.84 5.84
CA TYR A 90 5.85 -25.28 5.84
C TYR A 90 4.67 -25.73 6.69
N VAL A 91 4.36 -25.03 7.79
CA VAL A 91 3.28 -25.44 8.69
C VAL A 91 1.92 -24.87 8.30
N SER A 92 1.88 -23.73 7.61
CA SER A 92 0.61 -23.08 7.21
C SER A 92 0.59 -22.61 5.76
N GLY A 93 1.70 -22.21 5.15
CA GLY A 93 1.74 -21.70 3.79
C GLY A 93 1.43 -22.80 2.78
N ILE A 94 2.37 -23.72 2.59
CA ILE A 94 2.22 -24.79 1.59
C ILE A 94 1.02 -25.72 1.90
N PRO A 95 0.74 -26.13 3.16
CA PRO A 95 -0.42 -26.99 3.45
C PRO A 95 -1.79 -26.36 3.15
N PHE A 96 -1.93 -25.04 3.28
CA PHE A 96 -3.21 -24.33 3.07
C PHE A 96 -3.28 -23.63 1.71
N ALA A 97 -2.22 -23.69 0.91
CA ALA A 97 -2.24 -23.16 -0.45
C ALA A 97 -3.07 -24.06 -1.40
N PRO A 98 -3.69 -23.49 -2.45
CA PRO A 98 -4.45 -24.24 -3.45
C PRO A 98 -3.67 -25.39 -4.09
N ILE A 99 -4.23 -26.60 -4.11
CA ILE A 99 -3.53 -27.82 -4.55
C ILE A 99 -3.21 -27.86 -6.05
N GLU A 100 -3.91 -27.09 -6.89
CA GLU A 100 -3.64 -27.07 -8.34
C GLU A 100 -2.46 -26.17 -8.73
N THR A 101 -1.92 -25.40 -7.78
CA THR A 101 -0.83 -24.46 -8.01
C THR A 101 0.48 -25.17 -8.37
N ASN A 102 1.31 -24.52 -9.18
CA ASN A 102 2.61 -25.06 -9.58
C ASN A 102 3.54 -25.20 -8.37
N LEU A 103 3.48 -24.24 -7.45
CA LEU A 103 4.22 -24.23 -6.20
C LEU A 103 3.90 -25.48 -5.37
N VAL A 104 2.63 -25.72 -5.06
CA VAL A 104 2.23 -26.87 -4.22
C VAL A 104 2.51 -28.18 -4.94
N LYS A 105 2.18 -28.33 -6.23
CA LYS A 105 2.43 -29.56 -7.00
C LYS A 105 3.91 -29.96 -7.02
N THR A 106 4.79 -28.97 -7.12
CA THR A 106 6.24 -29.18 -7.15
C THR A 106 6.77 -29.54 -5.76
N TYR A 107 6.40 -28.78 -4.73
CA TYR A 107 7.04 -28.89 -3.42
C TYR A 107 6.39 -29.90 -2.48
N LEU A 108 5.09 -30.16 -2.59
CA LEU A 108 4.40 -31.11 -1.71
C LEU A 108 4.99 -32.53 -1.83
N ARG A 109 5.48 -32.90 -3.02
CA ARG A 109 6.14 -34.21 -3.24
C ARG A 109 7.48 -34.34 -2.52
N SER A 110 8.17 -33.22 -2.30
CA SER A 110 9.47 -33.20 -1.61
C SER A 110 9.33 -33.34 -0.09
N PHE A 111 8.14 -33.13 0.46
CA PHE A 111 7.87 -33.19 1.90
C PHE A 111 6.83 -34.26 2.24
N SER A 112 7.28 -35.50 2.36
CA SER A 112 6.42 -36.69 2.57
C SER A 112 5.65 -36.71 3.91
N ASN A 113 6.04 -35.88 4.90
CA ASN A 113 5.46 -35.87 6.24
C ASN A 113 4.67 -34.59 6.57
N MET A 114 4.25 -33.81 5.57
CA MET A 114 3.43 -32.62 5.80
C MET A 114 1.95 -32.96 5.99
N TYR A 115 1.29 -32.27 6.92
CA TYR A 115 -0.15 -32.36 7.10
C TYR A 115 -0.87 -31.97 5.80
N GLN A 116 -1.72 -32.86 5.28
CA GLN A 116 -2.62 -32.56 4.18
C GLN A 116 -4.02 -32.30 4.73
N ILE A 117 -4.59 -31.16 4.37
CA ILE A 117 -5.96 -30.81 4.76
C ILE A 117 -6.93 -31.57 3.87
N LEU A 118 -7.73 -32.45 4.48
CA LEU A 118 -8.69 -33.31 3.78
C LEU A 118 -9.91 -32.56 3.24
N GLN A 119 -10.23 -31.38 3.80
CA GLN A 119 -11.19 -30.44 3.23
C GLN A 119 -10.42 -29.39 2.42
N ALA A 120 -10.47 -29.54 1.10
CA ALA A 120 -9.56 -28.89 0.19
C ALA A 120 -9.49 -27.35 0.39
N PRO A 121 -8.29 -26.75 0.47
CA PRO A 121 -8.14 -25.37 0.04
C PRO A 121 -8.65 -25.29 -1.41
N HIS A 122 -9.33 -24.19 -1.77
CA HIS A 122 -9.91 -23.99 -3.10
C HIS A 122 -8.93 -24.42 -4.21
N SER A 123 -9.44 -24.95 -5.34
CA SER A 123 -8.58 -25.42 -6.43
C SER A 123 -7.64 -24.33 -6.97
N PHE A 124 -8.03 -23.06 -6.89
CA PHE A 124 -7.23 -21.92 -7.31
C PHE A 124 -7.16 -20.87 -6.21
N TRP A 125 -6.20 -19.94 -6.33
CA TRP A 125 -6.15 -18.75 -5.48
C TRP A 125 -7.47 -18.01 -5.56
N LYS A 126 -8.23 -18.01 -4.47
CA LYS A 126 -9.40 -17.15 -4.35
C LYS A 126 -8.92 -15.71 -4.23
N GLN A 127 -9.64 -14.80 -4.87
CA GLN A 127 -9.42 -13.37 -4.66
C GLN A 127 -9.94 -13.02 -3.26
N GLU A 128 -9.12 -13.29 -2.24
CA GLU A 128 -9.43 -12.90 -0.86
C GLU A 128 -9.12 -11.42 -0.71
N LEU A 129 -10.18 -10.63 -0.59
CA LEU A 129 -10.08 -9.21 -0.26
C LEU A 129 -9.77 -9.10 1.23
N GLN A 130 -8.56 -8.65 1.55
CA GLN A 130 -8.24 -8.29 2.91
C GLN A 130 -9.05 -7.06 3.33
N THR A 131 -9.76 -7.15 4.45
CA THR A 131 -10.53 -6.04 5.00
C THR A 131 -9.80 -5.45 6.21
N LEU A 132 -9.53 -4.15 6.18
CA LEU A 132 -8.88 -3.42 7.27
C LEU A 132 -9.95 -2.92 8.25
N LYS A 133 -10.03 -3.51 9.46
CA LYS A 133 -11.21 -3.38 10.36
C LYS A 133 -10.94 -2.70 11.72
N GLU A 134 -10.08 -1.70 11.76
CA GLU A 134 -9.75 -1.03 13.04
C GLU A 134 -10.48 0.31 13.27
N HIS A 135 -11.05 0.92 12.24
CA HIS A 135 -11.85 2.12 12.42
C HIS A 135 -13.19 1.78 13.09
N LYS A 136 -13.61 2.62 14.04
CA LYS A 136 -14.85 2.41 14.81
C LYS A 136 -16.09 2.82 14.02
N TYR A 137 -15.95 3.78 13.11
CA TYR A 137 -17.01 4.31 12.26
C TYR A 137 -16.59 4.31 10.79
N THR A 138 -17.50 4.78 9.93
CA THR A 138 -17.33 4.85 8.48
C THR A 138 -15.99 5.45 8.09
N VAL A 139 -15.27 4.75 7.20
CA VAL A 139 -14.10 5.30 6.52
C VAL A 139 -14.61 6.21 5.41
N SER A 140 -14.22 7.47 5.46
CA SER A 140 -14.70 8.54 4.56
C SER A 140 -13.74 8.78 3.40
N CYS A 141 -12.45 8.52 3.61
CA CYS A 141 -11.41 8.82 2.66
C CYS A 141 -10.23 7.86 2.80
N ILE A 142 -9.52 7.66 1.69
CA ILE A 142 -8.31 6.85 1.62
C ILE A 142 -7.30 7.52 0.68
N ALA A 143 -6.02 7.27 0.91
CA ALA A 143 -4.95 7.55 -0.05
C ALA A 143 -3.87 6.46 0.04
N ILE A 144 -3.09 6.32 -1.03
CA ILE A 144 -1.97 5.37 -1.11
C ILE A 144 -0.68 6.19 -1.25
N SER A 145 0.39 5.79 -0.56
CA SER A 145 1.70 6.42 -0.73
C SER A 145 2.22 6.22 -2.16
N TYR A 146 3.05 7.14 -2.65
CA TYR A 146 3.57 7.06 -4.03
C TYR A 146 4.40 5.80 -4.29
N ASP A 147 5.07 5.27 -3.27
CA ASP A 147 5.80 4.00 -3.36
C ASP A 147 4.90 2.77 -3.20
N GLY A 148 3.58 2.96 -3.04
CA GLY A 148 2.58 1.92 -2.89
C GLY A 148 2.69 1.14 -1.59
N LYS A 149 3.55 1.57 -0.66
CA LYS A 149 3.84 0.79 0.54
C LYS A 149 2.82 0.92 1.63
N TYR A 150 2.18 2.09 1.70
CA TYR A 150 1.28 2.45 2.77
C TYR A 150 -0.05 2.92 2.22
N ILE A 151 -1.11 2.59 2.95
CA ILE A 151 -2.44 3.16 2.78
C ILE A 151 -2.68 4.05 3.99
N VAL A 152 -3.26 5.22 3.78
CA VAL A 152 -3.80 6.05 4.85
C VAL A 152 -5.31 6.13 4.72
N SER A 153 -6.03 6.06 5.83
CA SER A 153 -7.48 6.21 5.86
C SER A 153 -7.91 7.21 6.92
N GLY A 154 -8.89 8.05 6.60
CA GLY A 154 -9.60 8.90 7.55
C GLY A 154 -11.01 8.39 7.81
N SER A 155 -11.52 8.60 9.03
CA SER A 155 -12.81 8.07 9.45
C SER A 155 -13.63 9.09 10.26
N TYR A 156 -14.92 8.80 10.35
CA TYR A 156 -15.85 9.48 11.24
C TYR A 156 -15.58 9.17 12.73
N ASP A 157 -14.69 8.23 13.04
CA ASP A 157 -14.15 8.06 14.39
C ASP A 157 -13.11 9.13 14.77
N LYS A 158 -12.89 10.12 13.89
CA LYS A 158 -12.01 11.29 14.07
C LYS A 158 -10.53 10.96 14.03
N THR A 159 -10.19 9.72 13.70
CA THR A 159 -8.81 9.28 13.61
C THR A 159 -8.37 9.10 12.17
N ILE A 160 -7.06 9.13 11.98
CA ILE A 160 -6.39 8.71 10.76
C ILE A 160 -5.59 7.47 11.08
N ARG A 161 -5.58 6.48 10.20
CA ARG A 161 -4.79 5.25 10.35
C ARG A 161 -3.90 5.04 9.15
N ILE A 162 -2.69 4.54 9.41
CA ILE A 162 -1.72 4.15 8.40
C ILE A 162 -1.60 2.64 8.43
N TRP A 163 -1.65 2.03 7.26
CA TRP A 163 -1.65 0.58 7.06
C TRP A 163 -0.51 0.22 6.12
N ASP A 164 0.17 -0.88 6.40
CA ASP A 164 1.06 -1.46 5.40
C ASP A 164 0.20 -2.14 4.33
N ALA A 165 0.40 -1.75 3.07
CA ALA A 165 -0.46 -2.12 1.95
C ALA A 165 -0.41 -3.62 1.61
N VAL A 166 0.63 -4.33 2.07
CA VAL A 166 0.84 -5.76 1.81
C VAL A 166 0.22 -6.60 2.92
N SER A 167 0.54 -6.26 4.16
CA SER A 167 0.10 -7.01 5.33
C SER A 167 -1.29 -6.62 5.82
N GLY A 168 -1.76 -5.43 5.47
CA GLY A 168 -2.94 -4.79 6.07
C GLY A 168 -2.80 -4.50 7.56
N ALA A 169 -1.60 -4.65 8.14
CA ALA A 169 -1.38 -4.35 9.55
C ALA A 169 -1.31 -2.82 9.77
N PRO A 170 -1.85 -2.31 10.89
CA PRO A 170 -1.65 -0.92 11.27
C PRO A 170 -0.15 -0.67 11.54
N VAL A 171 0.39 0.39 10.95
CA VAL A 171 1.81 0.76 11.08
C VAL A 171 2.06 1.52 12.37
N LEU A 172 1.12 2.39 12.74
CA LEU A 172 1.17 3.23 13.93
C LEU A 172 -0.15 3.14 14.71
N GLN A 173 -0.15 3.69 15.91
CA GLN A 173 -1.39 4.01 16.61
C GLN A 173 -2.22 5.02 15.80
N PRO A 174 -3.54 5.08 16.01
CA PRO A 174 -4.38 6.06 15.33
C PRO A 174 -3.84 7.48 15.56
N LEU A 175 -3.77 8.27 14.49
CA LEU A 175 -3.39 9.68 14.60
C LEU A 175 -4.60 10.43 15.15
N GLU A 176 -4.46 10.93 16.37
CA GLU A 176 -5.48 11.66 17.11
C GLU A 176 -5.15 13.14 17.14
N GLY A 177 -6.17 13.98 16.96
CA GLY A 177 -6.03 15.44 17.06
C GLY A 177 -7.16 16.18 16.37
N HIS A 178 -7.74 15.59 15.32
CA HIS A 178 -9.02 16.10 14.83
C HIS A 178 -10.11 15.91 15.88
N THR A 179 -10.93 16.93 16.07
CA THR A 179 -12.03 16.94 17.06
C THR A 179 -13.37 16.55 16.44
N ASP A 180 -13.41 16.39 15.12
CA ASP A 180 -14.57 15.96 14.34
C ASP A 180 -14.13 15.04 13.17
N TRP A 181 -15.05 14.65 12.29
CA TRP A 181 -14.80 13.67 11.23
C TRP A 181 -13.69 14.10 10.28
N VAL A 182 -12.83 13.13 9.94
CA VAL A 182 -11.85 13.30 8.87
C VAL A 182 -12.56 13.08 7.54
N THR A 183 -12.33 13.92 6.54
CA THR A 183 -13.02 13.87 5.24
C THR A 183 -12.09 13.72 4.07
N SER A 184 -10.83 14.09 4.24
CA SER A 184 -9.83 13.95 3.20
C SER A 184 -8.48 13.70 3.83
N VAL A 185 -7.70 12.84 3.18
CA VAL A 185 -6.32 12.54 3.53
C VAL A 185 -5.50 12.44 2.25
N ALA A 186 -4.24 12.88 2.29
CA ALA A 186 -3.29 12.69 1.21
C ALA A 186 -1.87 12.51 1.75
N PHE A 187 -1.07 11.71 1.06
CA PHE A 187 0.38 11.62 1.31
C PHE A 187 1.13 12.75 0.60
N SER A 188 2.21 13.23 1.19
CA SER A 188 3.21 14.00 0.47
C SER A 188 3.92 13.12 -0.58
N PRO A 189 4.48 13.71 -1.64
CA PRO A 189 5.18 12.96 -2.70
C PRO A 189 6.33 12.09 -2.20
N ASP A 190 7.05 12.54 -1.17
CA ASP A 190 8.12 11.79 -0.51
C ASP A 190 7.62 10.71 0.47
N GLY A 191 6.30 10.63 0.71
CA GLY A 191 5.66 9.71 1.65
C GLY A 191 5.94 9.99 3.13
N GLN A 192 6.64 11.08 3.46
CA GLN A 192 7.06 11.37 4.84
C GLN A 192 5.99 12.12 5.65
N ARG A 193 5.03 12.74 4.98
CA ARG A 193 3.96 13.50 5.61
C ARG A 193 2.59 13.08 5.10
N ILE A 194 1.60 13.27 5.95
CA ILE A 194 0.18 13.14 5.61
C ILE A 194 -0.48 14.48 5.88
N VAL A 195 -1.34 14.92 4.99
CA VAL A 195 -2.26 16.04 5.21
C VAL A 195 -3.66 15.51 5.38
N SER A 196 -4.43 16.10 6.29
CA SER A 196 -5.84 15.77 6.49
C SER A 196 -6.71 16.99 6.62
N GLY A 197 -7.93 16.90 6.09
CA GLY A 197 -9.01 17.86 6.29
C GLY A 197 -10.10 17.27 7.16
N SER A 198 -10.82 18.14 7.87
CA SER A 198 -11.96 17.76 8.70
C SER A 198 -13.20 18.61 8.38
N VAL A 199 -14.37 17.98 8.51
CA VAL A 199 -15.68 18.67 8.52
C VAL A 199 -16.07 19.01 9.94
N SER A 200 -16.96 19.99 10.10
CA SER A 200 -17.50 20.31 11.40
C SER A 200 -18.99 20.57 11.37
N GLY A 201 -19.76 19.75 12.08
CA GLY A 201 -21.07 20.16 12.56
C GLY A 201 -20.98 21.39 13.48
N SER A 202 -19.82 21.66 14.12
CA SER A 202 -19.58 22.94 14.80
C SER A 202 -18.14 23.38 15.15
N TYR A 203 -17.05 22.58 15.12
CA TYR A 203 -15.74 23.09 15.62
C TYR A 203 -14.45 22.77 14.82
N ASP A 204 -14.25 21.59 14.24
CA ASP A 204 -13.00 21.29 13.50
C ASP A 204 -13.10 21.66 12.00
N LYS A 205 -12.60 22.83 11.64
CA LYS A 205 -12.49 23.29 10.25
C LYS A 205 -11.04 23.36 9.79
N THR A 206 -10.19 22.54 10.41
CA THR A 206 -8.75 22.65 10.29
C THR A 206 -8.20 21.68 9.27
N ILE A 207 -7.03 22.04 8.74
CA ILE A 207 -6.16 21.11 8.03
C ILE A 207 -5.01 20.77 8.97
N ARG A 208 -4.63 19.49 9.05
CA ARG A 208 -3.52 19.04 9.87
C ARG A 208 -2.46 18.36 9.01
N ILE A 209 -1.21 18.50 9.42
CA ILE A 209 -0.06 17.83 8.81
C ILE A 209 0.53 16.91 9.84
N TRP A 210 0.77 15.67 9.46
CA TRP A 210 1.28 14.59 10.31
C TRP A 210 2.58 14.05 9.74
N ASP A 211 3.49 13.69 10.64
CA ASP A 211 4.66 12.88 10.30
C ASP A 211 4.19 11.44 10.09
N ALA A 212 4.44 10.88 8.90
CA ALA A 212 3.98 9.55 8.53
C ALA A 212 4.77 8.41 9.21
N VAL A 213 5.94 8.73 9.79
CA VAL A 213 6.82 7.76 10.46
C VAL A 213 6.60 7.78 11.96
N ALA A 214 6.52 8.98 12.55
CA ALA A 214 6.33 9.16 14.00
C ALA A 214 4.85 9.23 14.41
N GLY A 215 3.95 9.58 13.50
CA GLY A 215 2.53 9.78 13.79
C GLY A 215 2.23 11.05 14.59
N ALA A 216 3.18 11.96 14.71
CA ALA A 216 3.02 13.21 15.43
C ALA A 216 2.55 14.34 14.49
N PRO A 217 1.75 15.30 14.99
CA PRO A 217 1.46 16.51 14.23
C PRO A 217 2.76 17.31 13.98
N VAL A 218 2.98 17.74 12.74
CA VAL A 218 4.18 18.49 12.32
C VAL A 218 4.05 19.96 12.66
N LEU A 219 2.84 20.52 12.51
CA LEU A 219 2.52 21.92 12.73
C LEU A 219 1.26 22.05 13.59
N GLN A 220 1.01 23.29 14.05
CA GLN A 220 -0.32 23.65 14.54
C GLN A 220 -1.37 23.49 13.43
N PRO A 221 -2.64 23.26 13.77
CA PRO A 221 -3.71 23.15 12.78
C PRO A 221 -3.78 24.40 11.90
N LEU A 222 -3.92 24.21 10.59
CA LEU A 222 -4.04 25.30 9.64
C LEU A 222 -5.48 25.80 9.67
N GLU A 223 -5.65 27.04 10.11
CA GLU A 223 -6.93 27.70 10.25
C GLU A 223 -7.15 28.73 9.14
N GLY A 224 -8.39 28.84 8.66
CA GLY A 224 -8.79 29.88 7.72
C GLY A 224 -10.03 29.55 6.92
N HIS A 225 -10.33 28.27 6.69
CA HIS A 225 -11.64 27.91 6.17
C HIS A 225 -12.72 28.19 7.21
N THR A 226 -13.78 28.87 6.78
CA THR A 226 -14.95 29.20 7.63
C THR A 226 -16.01 28.11 7.62
N ASP A 227 -15.81 27.05 6.84
CA ASP A 227 -16.70 25.90 6.73
C ASP A 227 -15.89 24.62 6.46
N TRP A 228 -16.57 23.50 6.26
CA TRP A 228 -15.99 22.17 6.11
C TRP A 228 -14.82 22.12 5.12
N VAL A 229 -13.75 21.44 5.49
CA VAL A 229 -12.67 21.10 4.56
C VAL A 229 -13.05 19.78 3.91
N THR A 230 -13.34 19.81 2.62
CA THR A 230 -13.85 18.65 1.87
C THR A 230 -12.73 17.85 1.21
N SER A 231 -11.64 18.52 0.86
CA SER A 231 -10.57 17.94 0.06
C SER A 231 -9.25 18.62 0.36
N VAL A 232 -8.18 17.82 0.47
CA VAL A 232 -6.80 18.28 0.59
C VAL A 232 -5.90 17.53 -0.38
N ALA A 233 -4.88 18.20 -0.91
CA ALA A 233 -3.86 17.60 -1.76
C ALA A 233 -2.51 18.27 -1.52
N PHE A 234 -1.42 17.50 -1.66
CA PHE A 234 -0.08 18.07 -1.80
C PHE A 234 0.20 18.45 -3.25
N SER A 235 1.03 19.46 -3.46
CA SER A 235 1.68 19.68 -4.75
C SER A 235 2.71 18.57 -5.04
N PRO A 236 3.06 18.32 -6.32
CA PRO A 236 4.03 17.28 -6.68
C PRO A 236 5.44 17.49 -6.13
N ASP A 237 5.81 18.75 -5.82
CA ASP A 237 7.07 19.09 -5.16
C ASP A 237 7.01 18.98 -3.63
N GLY A 238 5.83 18.72 -3.06
CA GLY A 238 5.58 18.61 -1.63
C GLY A 238 5.69 19.93 -0.85
N GLN A 239 5.84 21.07 -1.52
CA GLN A 239 6.03 22.38 -0.87
C GLN A 239 4.72 23.10 -0.57
N ARG A 240 3.63 22.71 -1.23
CA ARG A 240 2.31 23.32 -1.08
C ARG A 240 1.26 22.29 -0.69
N ILE A 241 0.26 22.76 0.03
CA ILE A 241 -0.99 22.06 0.27
C ILE A 241 -2.09 22.89 -0.37
N VAL A 242 -2.99 22.24 -1.11
CA VAL A 242 -4.21 22.85 -1.65
C VAL A 242 -5.39 22.26 -0.89
N SER A 243 -6.35 23.11 -0.51
CA SER A 243 -7.57 22.67 0.17
C SER A 243 -8.82 23.29 -0.43
N GLY A 244 -9.85 22.47 -0.58
CA GLY A 244 -11.22 22.86 -0.95
C GLY A 244 -12.15 22.85 0.26
N SER A 245 -13.20 23.67 0.21
CA SER A 245 -14.14 23.82 1.32
C SER A 245 -15.55 24.21 0.88
N ASP A 246 -16.52 23.88 1.74
CA ASP A 246 -17.94 24.27 1.60
C ASP A 246 -18.17 25.78 1.67
N ASN A 247 -17.20 26.54 2.19
CA ASN A 247 -17.21 28.00 2.09
C ASN A 247 -16.91 28.52 0.68
N LYS A 248 -16.89 27.64 -0.32
CA LYS A 248 -16.79 27.98 -1.75
C LYS A 248 -15.42 28.56 -2.12
N THR A 249 -14.40 28.30 -1.29
CA THR A 249 -13.03 28.77 -1.53
C THR A 249 -12.04 27.63 -1.65
N VAL A 250 -11.01 27.88 -2.45
CA VAL A 250 -9.77 27.10 -2.46
C VAL A 250 -8.69 27.89 -1.75
N ARG A 251 -7.91 27.24 -0.89
CA ARG A 251 -6.75 27.85 -0.22
C ARG A 251 -5.47 27.10 -0.56
N ILE A 252 -4.37 27.83 -0.60
CA ILE A 252 -3.03 27.28 -0.83
C ILE A 252 -2.17 27.62 0.39
N TRP A 253 -1.53 26.61 0.95
CA TRP A 253 -0.72 26.70 2.17
C TRP A 253 0.72 26.29 1.87
N ASP A 254 1.66 26.93 2.55
CA ASP A 254 3.05 26.51 2.58
C ASP A 254 3.17 25.29 3.50
N ALA A 255 3.67 24.17 2.96
CA ALA A 255 3.67 22.90 3.68
C ALA A 255 4.70 22.86 4.83
N VAL A 256 5.65 23.80 4.90
CA VAL A 256 6.69 23.84 5.93
C VAL A 256 6.31 24.77 7.07
N SER A 257 5.78 25.95 6.75
CA SER A 257 5.39 26.95 7.74
C SER A 257 3.91 26.88 8.14
N GLY A 258 3.06 26.28 7.30
CA GLY A 258 1.61 26.30 7.46
C GLY A 258 0.95 27.64 7.08
N ALA A 259 1.73 28.62 6.62
CA ALA A 259 1.20 29.93 6.27
C ALA A 259 0.38 29.89 4.96
N PRO A 260 -0.71 30.67 4.84
CA PRO A 260 -1.40 30.84 3.57
C PRO A 260 -0.47 31.54 2.56
N VAL A 261 -0.33 30.97 1.38
CA VAL A 261 0.55 31.50 0.31
C VAL A 261 -0.13 32.66 -0.41
N LEU A 262 -1.44 32.57 -0.58
CA LEU A 262 -2.27 33.56 -1.27
C LEU A 262 -3.56 33.82 -0.49
N GLN A 263 -4.27 34.87 -0.89
CA GLN A 263 -5.65 35.08 -0.47
C GLN A 263 -6.54 33.93 -0.97
N PRO A 264 -7.65 33.61 -0.28
CA PRO A 264 -8.56 32.55 -0.70
C PRO A 264 -9.03 32.76 -2.13
N LEU A 265 -8.88 31.74 -2.95
CA LEU A 265 -9.35 31.75 -4.33
C LEU A 265 -10.87 31.62 -4.31
N LYS A 266 -11.55 32.65 -4.81
CA LYS A 266 -13.01 32.77 -4.87
C LYS A 266 -13.47 32.67 -6.33
N GLY A 267 -14.66 32.13 -6.53
CA GLY A 267 -15.28 32.01 -7.86
C GLY A 267 -16.31 30.89 -7.93
N HIS A 268 -16.18 29.87 -7.07
CA HIS A 268 -17.21 28.85 -6.94
C HIS A 268 -18.49 29.45 -6.33
N THR A 269 -19.63 29.07 -6.91
CA THR A 269 -20.95 29.46 -6.42
C THR A 269 -21.52 28.46 -5.43
N GLU A 270 -20.93 27.27 -5.32
CA GLU A 270 -21.27 26.21 -4.36
C GLU A 270 -19.99 25.59 -3.75
N GLU A 271 -20.17 24.57 -2.91
CA GLU A 271 -19.07 23.85 -2.26
C GLU A 271 -17.99 23.38 -3.25
N VAL A 272 -16.73 23.46 -2.82
CA VAL A 272 -15.62 22.84 -3.56
C VAL A 272 -15.52 21.42 -3.06
N THR A 273 -15.83 20.43 -3.88
CA THR A 273 -15.87 19.02 -3.44
C THR A 273 -14.54 18.27 -3.61
N SER A 274 -13.63 18.78 -4.46
CA SER A 274 -12.36 18.15 -4.75
C SER A 274 -11.32 19.18 -5.19
N VAL A 275 -10.06 18.92 -4.82
CA VAL A 275 -8.88 19.62 -5.34
C VAL A 275 -7.83 18.60 -5.78
N ALA A 276 -7.09 18.93 -6.83
CA ALA A 276 -5.95 18.15 -7.30
C ALA A 276 -4.90 19.11 -7.87
N CYS A 277 -3.63 18.72 -7.77
CA CYS A 277 -2.53 19.44 -8.42
C CYS A 277 -2.15 18.71 -9.71
N SER A 278 -1.81 19.45 -10.77
CA SER A 278 -1.23 18.84 -11.96
C SER A 278 0.18 18.33 -11.65
N PRO A 279 0.71 17.34 -12.40
CA PRO A 279 2.05 16.79 -12.14
C PRO A 279 3.20 17.79 -12.28
N ASP A 280 2.98 18.92 -12.96
CA ASP A 280 3.95 19.99 -13.19
C ASP A 280 3.89 21.14 -12.17
N GLY A 281 2.90 21.14 -11.25
CA GLY A 281 2.78 22.11 -10.15
C GLY A 281 1.71 23.15 -10.36
#